data_AF-A0AAD1M0V6-F1
#
_entry.id   AF-A0AAD1M0V6-F1
#
_cell.length_a   1.000
_cell.length_b   1.000
_cell.length_c   1.000
_cell.angle_alpha   90.00
_cell.angle_beta   90.00
_cell.angle_gamma   90.00
#
_symmetry.space_group_name_H-M   'P 1'
#
loop_
_entity.id
_entity.type
_entity.pdbx_description
1 polymer ?
#
loop_
_entity_poly.entity_id
_entity_poly.type
_entity_poly.pdbx_seq_one_letter_code
_entity_poly.pdbx_strand_id
1 'polypeptide(L)'
;MTTDILAKTVGADPLDIQSTFVGAICRWQAANPAGLIDITRFWFEQGSLANERKVAEGLKYQIESRSIAGVQSIVMRPNDPNGSCGVASDAAGVVGWWVNPQAPGIDACAQAIKLMELTLSTNS
;
A
#
# COMPACT_ATOMS: atom_id res chain seq x y z
N MET A 1 -22.12 -1.66 -0.34
CA MET A 1 -22.60 -3.00 -0.75
C MET A 1 -22.59 -3.86 0.49
N THR A 2 -23.73 -4.43 0.86
CA THR A 2 -23.87 -5.20 2.12
C THR A 2 -23.65 -6.70 1.86
N THR A 3 -23.30 -7.45 2.89
CA THR A 3 -23.00 -8.89 2.80
C THR A 3 -24.22 -9.71 2.38
N ASP A 4 -25.42 -9.29 2.76
CA ASP A 4 -26.67 -9.94 2.37
C ASP A 4 -26.96 -9.83 0.86
N ILE A 5 -26.59 -8.69 0.23
CA ILE A 5 -26.70 -8.51 -1.22
C ILE A 5 -25.71 -9.44 -1.92
N LEU A 6 -24.46 -9.51 -1.45
CA LEU A 6 -23.43 -10.39 -1.99
C LEU A 6 -23.86 -11.86 -1.95
N ALA A 7 -24.37 -12.33 -0.80
CA ALA A 7 -24.84 -13.71 -0.63
C ALA A 7 -25.98 -14.05 -1.60
N LYS A 8 -27.01 -13.19 -1.65
CA LYS A 8 -28.16 -13.39 -2.54
C LYS A 8 -27.76 -13.40 -4.02
N THR A 9 -26.84 -12.54 -4.44
CA THR A 9 -26.40 -12.46 -5.85
C THR A 9 -25.75 -13.76 -6.33
N VAL A 10 -25.06 -14.49 -5.46
CA VAL A 10 -24.41 -15.78 -5.80
C VAL A 10 -25.23 -17.01 -5.40
N GLY A 11 -26.47 -16.81 -4.93
CA GLY A 11 -27.35 -17.90 -4.50
C GLY A 11 -26.99 -18.52 -3.14
N ALA A 12 -26.25 -17.82 -2.30
CA ALA A 12 -25.91 -18.23 -0.94
C ALA A 12 -26.92 -17.70 0.10
N ASP A 13 -27.07 -18.41 1.23
CA ASP A 13 -27.82 -17.92 2.38
C ASP A 13 -27.09 -16.71 3.01
N PRO A 14 -27.76 -15.57 3.26
CA PRO A 14 -27.18 -14.43 3.96
C PRO A 14 -26.58 -14.74 5.34
N LEU A 15 -26.97 -15.84 5.98
CA LEU A 15 -26.42 -16.30 7.26
C LEU A 15 -25.14 -17.14 7.10
N ASP A 16 -24.86 -17.66 5.90
CA ASP A 16 -23.71 -18.54 5.60
C ASP A 16 -22.57 -17.82 4.86
N ILE A 17 -22.63 -16.49 4.71
CA ILE A 17 -21.54 -15.69 4.14
C ILE A 17 -20.50 -15.35 5.21
N GLN A 18 -19.23 -15.67 4.95
CA GLN A 18 -18.11 -15.36 5.83
C GLN A 18 -17.09 -14.47 5.11
N SER A 19 -16.59 -13.44 5.82
CA SER A 19 -15.46 -12.65 5.34
C SER A 19 -14.17 -13.43 5.57
N THR A 20 -13.69 -14.14 4.54
CA THR A 20 -12.51 -15.00 4.64
C THR A 20 -11.20 -14.26 4.35
N PHE A 21 -11.26 -13.02 3.89
CA PHE A 21 -10.11 -12.26 3.41
C PHE A 21 -10.27 -10.77 3.70
N VAL A 22 -9.25 -10.16 4.33
CA VAL A 22 -9.07 -8.70 4.30
C VAL A 22 -8.31 -8.40 3.01
N GLY A 23 -8.95 -7.63 2.12
CA GLY A 23 -8.56 -7.41 0.73
C GLY A 23 -7.06 -7.20 0.46
N ALA A 24 -6.65 -7.39 -0.79
CA ALA A 24 -5.29 -7.11 -1.28
C ALA A 24 -4.83 -5.66 -1.02
N ILE A 25 -5.77 -4.77 -0.69
CA ILE A 25 -5.52 -3.38 -0.35
C ILE A 25 -6.22 -3.07 0.99
N CYS A 26 -5.44 -2.57 1.95
CA CYS A 26 -5.93 -2.01 3.20
C CYS A 26 -5.74 -0.49 3.16
N ARG A 27 -6.76 0.28 3.58
CA ARG A 27 -6.72 1.74 3.59
C ARG A 27 -7.09 2.28 4.95
N TRP A 28 -6.38 3.32 5.37
CA TRP A 28 -6.63 4.06 6.60
C TRP A 28 -6.53 5.55 6.30
N GLN A 29 -7.14 6.33 7.18
CA GLN A 29 -6.91 7.77 7.26
C GLN A 29 -6.55 8.09 8.70
N ALA A 30 -5.49 8.86 8.88
CA ALA A 30 -5.03 9.29 10.19
C ALA A 30 -4.97 10.82 10.25
N ALA A 31 -5.43 11.39 11.36
CA ALA A 31 -5.23 12.80 11.65
C ALA A 31 -3.94 12.99 12.44
N ASN A 32 -3.15 13.99 12.07
CA ASN A 32 -2.04 14.49 12.87
C ASN A 32 -2.11 16.03 12.96
N PRO A 33 -1.24 16.70 13.73
CA PRO A 33 -1.26 18.16 13.84
C PRO A 33 -1.05 18.92 12.52
N ALA A 34 -0.46 18.28 11.50
CA ALA A 34 -0.23 18.87 10.17
C ALA A 34 -1.40 18.64 9.19
N GLY A 35 -2.35 17.76 9.51
CA GLY A 35 -3.53 17.48 8.68
C GLY A 35 -3.90 16.00 8.62
N LEU A 36 -4.75 15.66 7.67
CA LEU A 36 -5.11 14.27 7.38
C LEU A 36 -4.06 13.60 6.49
N ILE A 37 -3.83 12.32 6.71
CA ILE A 37 -2.95 11.47 5.93
C ILE A 37 -3.72 10.23 5.52
N ASP A 38 -3.81 10.00 4.22
CA ASP A 38 -4.32 8.75 3.66
C ASP A 38 -3.16 7.74 3.58
N ILE A 39 -3.39 6.53 4.11
CA ILE A 39 -2.39 5.47 4.20
C ILE A 39 -2.96 4.25 3.49
N THR A 40 -2.19 3.67 2.58
CA THR A 40 -2.60 2.46 1.85
C THR A 40 -1.51 1.40 1.96
N ARG A 41 -1.88 0.19 2.37
CA ARG A 41 -1.05 -1.01 2.22
C ARG A 41 -1.62 -1.84 1.08
N PHE A 42 -0.77 -2.39 0.24
CA PHE A 42 -1.17 -3.43 -0.70
C PHE A 42 -0.28 -4.66 -0.57
N TRP A 43 -0.83 -5.82 -0.91
CA TRP A 43 -0.08 -7.04 -1.13
C TRP A 43 -0.69 -7.80 -2.31
N PHE A 44 0.13 -8.07 -3.30
CA PHE A 44 -0.24 -8.84 -4.48
C PHE A 44 0.65 -10.08 -4.56
N GLU A 45 0.09 -11.23 -4.20
CA GLU A 45 0.79 -12.52 -4.16
C GLU A 45 1.42 -12.89 -5.52
N GLN A 46 0.70 -12.65 -6.61
CA GLN A 46 1.19 -12.89 -7.98
C GLN A 46 1.81 -11.64 -8.63
N GLY A 47 1.98 -10.55 -7.86
CA GLY A 47 2.62 -9.34 -8.33
C GLY A 47 4.14 -9.43 -8.30
N SER A 48 4.83 -8.45 -8.88
CA SER A 48 6.29 -8.39 -8.86
C SER A 48 6.79 -6.96 -8.73
N LEU A 49 7.94 -6.79 -8.08
CA LEU A 49 8.59 -5.48 -7.95
C LEU A 49 8.95 -4.88 -9.32
N ALA A 50 9.28 -5.72 -10.31
CA ALA A 50 9.53 -5.29 -11.68
C ALA A 50 8.29 -4.66 -12.33
N ASN A 51 7.10 -5.23 -12.09
CA ASN A 51 5.85 -4.64 -12.57
C ASN A 51 5.57 -3.29 -11.89
N GLU A 52 5.75 -3.19 -10.58
CA GLU A 52 5.57 -1.92 -9.86
C GLU A 52 6.50 -0.83 -10.36
N ARG A 53 7.77 -1.16 -10.63
CA ARG A 53 8.73 -0.24 -11.27
C ARG A 53 8.23 0.21 -12.64
N LYS A 54 7.84 -0.72 -13.52
CA LYS A 54 7.34 -0.40 -14.86
C LYS A 54 6.13 0.54 -14.81
N VAL A 55 5.21 0.30 -13.88
CA VAL A 55 4.04 1.17 -13.66
C VAL A 55 4.47 2.55 -13.19
N ALA A 56 5.35 2.64 -12.19
CA ALA A 56 5.87 3.91 -11.69
C ALA A 56 6.62 4.71 -12.76
N GLU A 57 7.38 4.05 -13.63
CA GLU A 57 8.04 4.67 -14.79
C GLU A 57 7.01 5.21 -15.78
N GLY A 58 5.98 4.44 -16.10
CA GLY A 58 4.86 4.88 -16.95
C GLY A 58 4.11 6.09 -16.38
N LEU A 59 3.98 6.16 -15.06
CA LEU A 59 3.40 7.29 -14.32
C LEU A 59 4.38 8.44 -14.09
N LYS A 60 5.63 8.31 -14.55
CA LYS A 60 6.70 9.31 -14.42
C LYS A 60 7.01 9.69 -12.98
N TYR A 61 6.90 8.74 -12.07
CA TYR A 61 7.33 8.93 -10.69
C TYR A 61 8.85 8.99 -10.61
N GLN A 62 9.37 9.73 -9.64
CA GLN A 62 10.77 9.59 -9.26
C GLN A 62 10.92 8.26 -8.54
N ILE A 63 11.87 7.43 -8.97
CA ILE A 63 12.08 6.09 -8.44
C ILE A 63 13.49 5.98 -7.88
N GLU A 64 13.59 5.53 -6.64
CA GLU A 64 14.84 5.26 -5.94
C GLU A 64 14.90 3.77 -5.57
N SER A 65 15.90 3.04 -6.06
CA SER A 65 16.15 1.66 -5.64
C SER A 65 16.86 1.65 -4.30
N ARG A 66 16.43 0.78 -3.37
CA ARG A 66 17.13 0.57 -2.09
C ARG A 66 16.87 -0.82 -1.53
N SER A 67 17.69 -1.23 -0.56
CA SER A 67 17.36 -2.37 0.30
C SER A 67 16.65 -1.89 1.56
N ILE A 68 15.55 -2.55 1.95
CA ILE A 68 14.85 -2.33 3.21
C ILE A 68 14.79 -3.67 3.93
N ALA A 69 15.37 -3.75 5.13
CA ALA A 69 15.49 -5.00 5.90
C ALA A 69 16.08 -6.18 5.07
N GLY A 70 17.03 -5.90 4.16
CA GLY A 70 17.66 -6.92 3.30
C GLY A 70 16.85 -7.29 2.05
N VAL A 71 15.63 -6.78 1.91
CA VAL A 71 14.75 -7.03 0.76
C VAL A 71 14.94 -5.96 -0.31
N GLN A 72 14.87 -6.33 -1.59
CA GLN A 72 14.93 -5.36 -2.68
C GLN A 72 13.64 -4.54 -2.72
N SER A 73 13.80 -3.22 -2.79
CA SER A 73 12.68 -2.28 -2.73
C SER A 73 12.86 -1.10 -3.67
N ILE A 74 11.75 -0.44 -3.99
CA ILE A 74 11.73 0.87 -4.66
C ILE A 74 10.95 1.86 -3.82
N VAL A 75 11.46 3.09 -3.72
CA VAL A 75 10.72 4.25 -3.22
C VAL A 75 10.24 5.04 -4.43
N MET A 76 8.97 5.42 -4.43
CA MET A 76 8.28 6.05 -5.54
C MET A 76 7.71 7.39 -5.06
N ARG A 77 8.04 8.48 -5.76
CA ARG A 77 7.54 9.82 -5.45
C ARG A 77 6.79 10.39 -6.66
N PRO A 78 5.48 10.67 -6.55
CA PRO A 78 4.79 11.48 -7.54
C PRO A 78 5.32 12.92 -7.52
N ASN A 79 5.03 13.66 -8.58
CA ASN A 79 5.26 15.11 -8.59
C ASN A 79 4.00 15.84 -8.09
N ASP A 80 3.58 15.55 -6.85
CA ASP A 80 2.41 16.17 -6.21
C ASP A 80 2.84 17.21 -5.15
N PRO A 81 2.04 18.26 -4.92
CA PRO A 81 2.43 19.38 -4.05
C PRO A 81 2.51 19.02 -2.57
N ASN A 82 1.90 17.91 -2.15
CA ASN A 82 1.85 17.50 -0.75
C ASN A 82 2.96 16.51 -0.37
N GLY A 83 3.73 16.04 -1.36
CA GLY A 83 4.87 15.15 -1.14
C GLY A 83 4.44 13.73 -0.78
N SER A 84 3.51 13.15 -1.53
CA SER A 84 3.13 11.74 -1.35
C SER A 84 4.31 10.81 -1.61
N CYS A 85 4.34 9.65 -0.95
CA CYS A 85 5.42 8.69 -1.15
C CYS A 85 4.95 7.25 -1.04
N GLY A 86 5.44 6.42 -1.95
CA GLY A 86 5.18 4.99 -2.01
C GLY A 86 6.46 4.18 -1.82
N VAL A 87 6.31 2.98 -1.27
CA VAL A 87 7.37 1.97 -1.19
C VAL A 87 6.80 0.64 -1.65
N ALA A 88 7.52 -0.09 -2.49
CA ALA A 88 7.21 -1.47 -2.86
C ALA A 88 8.43 -2.36 -2.62
N SER A 89 8.22 -3.59 -2.15
CA SER A 89 9.27 -4.57 -1.84
C SER A 89 8.94 -5.96 -2.36
N ASP A 90 9.96 -6.70 -2.78
CA ASP A 90 9.86 -8.08 -3.28
C ASP A 90 9.79 -9.09 -2.12
N ALA A 91 8.58 -9.41 -1.65
CA ALA A 91 8.36 -10.24 -0.47
C ALA A 91 7.15 -11.18 -0.67
N ALA A 92 7.41 -12.40 -1.15
CA ALA A 92 6.39 -13.41 -1.47
C ALA A 92 5.26 -12.84 -2.35
N GLY A 93 5.66 -12.35 -3.52
CA GLY A 93 4.88 -11.40 -4.32
C GLY A 93 5.40 -9.99 -4.09
N VAL A 94 4.55 -8.98 -4.23
CA VAL A 94 4.91 -7.59 -3.94
C VAL A 94 4.04 -7.02 -2.84
N VAL A 95 4.69 -6.44 -1.82
CA VAL A 95 4.03 -5.69 -0.74
C VAL A 95 4.43 -4.24 -0.85
N GLY A 96 3.49 -3.34 -0.59
CA GLY A 96 3.77 -1.92 -0.65
C GLY A 96 2.95 -1.09 0.31
N TRP A 97 3.47 0.12 0.54
CA TRP A 97 2.87 1.16 1.35
C TRP A 97 2.84 2.46 0.57
N TRP A 98 1.75 3.20 0.70
CA TRP A 98 1.61 4.57 0.26
C TRP A 98 1.21 5.45 1.42
N VAL A 99 1.85 6.60 1.52
CA VAL A 99 1.56 7.67 2.46
C VAL A 99 1.25 8.93 1.65
N ASN A 100 0.03 9.43 1.78
CA ASN A 100 -0.52 10.52 0.97
C ASN A 100 -1.04 11.62 1.91
N PRO A 101 -0.22 12.64 2.21
CA PRO A 101 -0.65 13.77 3.03
C PRO A 101 -1.67 14.65 2.29
N GLN A 102 -2.70 15.15 3.00
CA GLN A 102 -3.63 16.12 2.43
C GLN A 102 -3.11 17.57 2.44
N ALA A 103 -2.02 17.82 3.17
CA ALA A 103 -1.28 19.08 3.21
C ALA A 103 0.24 18.82 3.22
N PRO A 104 1.06 19.74 2.71
CA PRO A 104 2.52 19.59 2.75
C PRO A 104 3.08 19.71 4.17
N GLY A 105 4.34 19.30 4.37
CA GLY A 105 5.08 19.53 5.61
C GLY A 105 5.42 18.28 6.41
N ILE A 106 5.13 17.09 5.89
CA ILE A 106 5.58 15.83 6.49
C ILE A 106 6.52 15.07 5.54
N ASP A 107 7.42 14.27 6.10
CA ASP A 107 8.24 13.33 5.32
C ASP A 107 7.49 12.01 5.11
N ALA A 108 6.66 11.96 4.06
CA ALA A 108 5.90 10.77 3.72
C ALA A 108 6.81 9.58 3.35
N CYS A 109 8.01 9.82 2.83
CA CYS A 109 8.92 8.75 2.45
C CYS A 109 9.53 8.07 3.66
N ALA A 110 9.99 8.82 4.65
CA ALA A 110 10.46 8.25 5.91
C ALA A 110 9.37 7.41 6.57
N GLN A 111 8.12 7.86 6.53
CA GLN A 111 6.98 7.12 7.06
C GLN A 111 6.69 5.84 6.27
N ALA A 112 6.63 5.90 4.93
CA ALA A 112 6.39 4.73 4.09
C ALA A 112 7.52 3.68 4.20
N ILE A 113 8.78 4.13 4.28
CA ILE A 113 9.93 3.26 4.54
C ILE A 113 9.79 2.60 5.91
N LYS A 114 9.42 3.36 6.95
CA LYS A 114 9.28 2.80 8.30
C LYS A 114 8.18 1.75 8.38
N LEU A 115 7.04 1.98 7.72
CA LEU A 115 5.96 1.00 7.62
C LEU A 115 6.43 -0.27 6.89
N MET A 116 7.24 -0.12 5.84
CA MET A 116 7.84 -1.25 5.14
C MET A 116 8.83 -2.03 6.01
N GLU A 117 9.71 -1.35 6.74
CA GLU A 117 10.63 -1.99 7.70
C GLU A 117 9.87 -2.84 8.71
N LEU A 118 8.81 -2.28 9.32
CA LEU A 118 7.97 -3.00 10.29
C LEU A 118 7.31 -4.21 9.64
N THR A 119 6.76 -4.05 8.43
CA THR A 119 6.12 -5.14 7.68
C THR A 119 7.08 -6.28 7.41
N LEU A 120 8.29 -5.97 6.92
CA LEU A 120 9.29 -6.98 6.60
C LEU A 120 9.88 -7.64 7.84
N SER A 121 9.99 -6.91 8.96
CA SER A 121 10.45 -7.46 10.24
C SER A 121 9.47 -8.42 10.91
N THR A 122 8.19 -8.40 10.50
CA THR A 122 7.16 -9.29 11.07
C THR A 122 6.96 -10.55 10.23
N ASN A 123 7.58 -10.63 9.04
CA ASN A 123 7.50 -11.77 8.13
C ASN A 123 8.71 -12.73 8.22
N SER A 124 9.63 -12.48 9.15
CA SER A 124 10.84 -13.30 9.41
C SER A 124 10.63 -14.33 10.52
#